data_AF-A0A2E4QMM4-F1
#
_entry.id   AF-A0A2E4QMM4-F1
#
_cell.length_a   1.000
_cell.length_b   1.000
_cell.length_c   1.000
_cell.angle_alpha   90.00
_cell.angle_beta   90.00
_cell.angle_gamma   90.00
#
_symmetry.space_group_name_H-M   'P 1'
#
loop_
_entity.id
_entity.type
_entity.pdbx_description
1 polymer ?
#
loop_
_entity_poly.entity_id
_entity_poly.type
_entity_poly.pdbx_seq_one_letter_code
_entity_poly.pdbx_strand_id
1 'polypeptide(L)'
;MKLKYKSKKNLLDTKNYKIPKIYSYLILSILIVSLLWLLIRLNNSIPYETLGYLGIYISSLISASSIFIPVPGIGAVCVGSLPSLGLNPLLIGLIAGLAESIGELTGYFTGRSFSGSFKENRLKNYLYKKMKKNGFIIIFFGSIFPNPFFDIIGIISGNIKYPIRKFIVVLFFSKSIKSLIISYSCYSGLEIVIGWFR
;
A
#
# COMPACT_ATOMS: atom_id res chain seq x y z
N MET A 1 19.97 -44.51 32.49
CA MET A 1 18.68 -43.80 32.56
C MET A 1 18.84 -42.55 33.44
N LYS A 2 19.09 -41.37 32.83
CA LYS A 2 19.11 -40.06 33.52
C LYS A 2 18.43 -39.05 32.59
N LEU A 3 17.12 -38.88 32.77
CA LEU A 3 16.32 -37.89 32.05
C LEU A 3 16.66 -36.50 32.60
N LYS A 4 17.47 -35.76 31.86
CA LYS A 4 17.80 -34.35 32.12
C LYS A 4 16.75 -33.49 31.42
N TYR A 5 15.55 -33.42 31.98
CA TYR A 5 14.51 -32.47 31.55
C TYR A 5 14.88 -31.09 32.08
N LYS A 6 15.88 -30.47 31.43
CA LYS A 6 16.41 -29.15 31.75
C LYS A 6 15.37 -28.10 31.35
N SER A 7 14.59 -27.72 32.36
CA SER A 7 14.19 -26.35 32.70
C SER A 7 13.91 -25.43 31.51
N LYS A 8 12.61 -25.30 31.28
CA LYS A 8 11.85 -24.22 30.66
C LYS A 8 12.36 -22.84 31.14
N LYS A 9 13.47 -22.34 30.58
CA LYS A 9 14.00 -20.99 30.83
C LYS A 9 14.76 -20.56 29.59
N ASN A 10 14.08 -19.81 28.71
CA ASN A 10 14.62 -18.88 27.68
C ASN A 10 13.51 -18.48 26.67
N LEU A 11 12.30 -18.17 27.14
CA LEU A 11 11.20 -17.67 26.30
C LEU A 11 10.99 -16.15 26.40
N LEU A 12 11.90 -15.44 27.05
CA LEU A 12 11.91 -13.98 27.10
C LEU A 12 13.31 -13.47 26.78
N ASP A 13 13.81 -13.87 25.62
CA ASP A 13 14.94 -13.18 25.01
C ASP A 13 14.38 -11.84 24.52
N THR A 14 14.55 -10.81 25.35
CA THR A 14 14.31 -9.40 25.03
C THR A 14 15.32 -8.98 23.97
N LYS A 15 15.22 -9.58 22.77
CA LYS A 15 15.83 -9.03 21.57
C LYS A 15 15.34 -7.61 21.52
N ASN A 16 16.28 -6.67 21.62
CA ASN A 16 16.08 -5.28 21.25
C ASN A 16 15.41 -5.28 19.88
N TYR A 17 14.08 -5.21 19.88
CA TYR A 17 13.27 -5.05 18.68
C TYR A 17 13.57 -3.64 18.23
N LYS A 18 14.70 -3.46 17.52
CA LYS A 18 14.97 -2.26 16.74
C LYS A 18 13.74 -2.10 15.88
N ILE A 19 12.92 -1.10 16.24
CA ILE A 19 11.71 -0.75 15.53
C ILE A 19 12.09 -0.75 14.04
N PRO A 20 11.55 -1.66 13.22
CA PRO A 20 11.99 -1.76 11.85
C PRO A 20 11.77 -0.40 11.21
N LYS A 21 12.76 0.11 10.48
CA LYS A 21 12.74 1.45 9.84
C LYS A 21 11.46 1.70 9.03
N ILE A 22 10.69 0.66 8.70
CA ILE A 22 9.36 0.80 8.13
C ILE A 22 8.38 1.62 8.97
N TYR A 23 8.29 1.39 10.28
CA TYR A 23 7.37 2.16 11.12
C TYR A 23 7.78 3.63 11.11
N SER A 24 9.08 3.95 11.06
CA SER A 24 9.51 5.34 10.91
C SER A 24 9.08 5.95 9.57
N TYR A 25 9.03 5.21 8.46
CA TYR A 25 8.55 5.76 7.18
C TYR A 25 7.03 5.95 7.15
N LEU A 26 6.26 5.02 7.75
CA LEU A 26 4.82 5.18 7.90
C LEU A 26 4.49 6.35 8.83
N ILE A 27 5.13 6.42 10.00
CA ILE A 27 5.00 7.53 10.94
C ILE A 27 5.40 8.85 10.28
N LEU A 28 6.50 8.88 9.52
CA LEU A 28 6.94 10.08 8.81
C LEU A 28 5.90 10.51 7.76
N SER A 29 5.31 9.57 7.01
CA SER A 29 4.25 9.89 6.05
C SER A 29 3.00 10.47 6.73
N ILE A 30 2.61 9.91 7.87
CA ILE A 30 1.47 10.37 8.67
C ILE A 30 1.77 11.75 9.27
N LEU A 31 2.99 11.96 9.78
CA LEU A 31 3.44 13.24 10.33
C LEU A 31 3.50 14.33 9.27
N ILE A 32 3.98 14.03 8.05
CA ILE A 32 4.00 14.97 6.94
C ILE A 32 2.58 15.36 6.55
N VAL A 33 1.66 14.40 6.44
CA VAL A 33 0.25 14.69 6.09
C VAL A 33 -0.44 15.46 7.20
N SER A 34 -0.20 15.12 8.47
CA SER A 34 -0.71 15.85 9.63
C SER A 34 -0.16 17.28 9.68
N LEU A 35 1.12 17.47 9.39
CA LEU A 35 1.76 18.79 9.33
C LEU A 35 1.19 19.63 8.18
N LEU A 36 1.04 19.05 6.98
CA LEU A 36 0.39 19.74 5.85
C LEU A 36 -1.04 20.14 6.19
N TRP A 37 -1.80 19.26 6.84
CA TRP A 37 -3.15 19.57 7.33
C TRP A 37 -3.14 20.72 8.34
N LEU A 38 -2.20 20.72 9.28
CA LEU A 38 -2.07 21.75 10.31
C LEU A 38 -1.67 23.11 9.70
N LEU A 39 -0.78 23.12 8.71
CA LEU A 39 -0.39 24.32 7.95
C LEU A 39 -1.56 24.89 7.15
N ILE A 40 -2.38 24.06 6.52
CA ILE A 40 -3.59 24.48 5.80
C ILE A 40 -4.64 25.03 6.78
N ARG A 41 -4.80 24.38 7.94
CA ARG A 41 -5.72 24.82 9.01
C ARG A 41 -5.36 26.18 9.59
N LEU A 42 -4.06 26.48 9.72
CA LEU A 42 -3.57 27.78 10.20
C LEU A 42 -3.84 28.92 9.20
N ASN A 43 -4.07 28.61 7.92
CA ASN A 43 -4.33 29.61 6.88
C ASN A 43 -5.81 30.03 6.77
N ASN A 44 -6.66 29.67 7.77
CA ASN A 44 -8.07 30.08 7.93
C ASN A 44 -9.00 29.89 6.72
N SER A 45 -8.61 29.10 5.72
CA SER A 45 -9.44 28.74 4.57
C SER A 45 -9.16 27.28 4.25
N ILE A 46 -9.99 26.38 4.76
CA ILE A 46 -9.94 24.96 4.39
C ILE A 46 -10.93 24.79 3.23
N PRO A 47 -10.48 24.79 1.96
CA PRO A 47 -11.37 24.42 0.87
C PRO A 47 -11.78 22.96 1.07
N TYR A 48 -13.07 22.65 0.92
CA TYR A 48 -13.63 21.31 1.09
C TYR A 48 -12.88 20.25 0.27
N GLU A 49 -12.28 20.65 -0.85
CA GLU A 49 -11.43 19.81 -1.70
C GLU A 49 -10.21 19.22 -0.97
N THR A 50 -9.54 20.00 -0.10
CA THR A 50 -8.36 19.51 0.64
C THR A 50 -8.70 18.38 1.61
N LEU A 51 -9.88 18.44 2.25
CA LEU A 51 -10.39 17.38 3.11
C LEU A 51 -10.73 16.12 2.29
N GLY A 52 -11.27 16.29 1.09
CA GLY A 52 -11.54 15.20 0.16
C GLY A 52 -10.27 14.44 -0.23
N TYR A 53 -9.24 15.16 -0.69
CA TYR A 53 -7.95 14.57 -1.06
C TYR A 53 -7.24 13.87 0.10
N LEU A 54 -7.30 14.46 1.30
CA LEU A 54 -6.71 13.86 2.50
C LEU A 54 -7.47 12.59 2.92
N GLY A 55 -8.81 12.60 2.84
CA GLY A 55 -9.64 11.43 3.10
C GLY A 55 -9.31 10.27 2.16
N ILE A 56 -9.14 10.55 0.87
CA ILE A 56 -8.72 9.58 -0.14
C ILE A 56 -7.34 9.02 0.19
N TYR A 57 -6.37 9.88 0.52
CA TYR A 57 -5.03 9.43 0.89
C TYR A 57 -5.05 8.47 2.09
N ILE A 58 -5.71 8.83 3.18
CA ILE A 58 -5.73 8.02 4.41
C ILE A 58 -6.44 6.69 4.18
N SER A 59 -7.60 6.71 3.54
CA SER A 59 -8.37 5.49 3.28
C SER A 59 -7.66 4.53 2.34
N SER A 60 -7.05 5.03 1.24
CA SER A 60 -6.24 4.22 0.34
C SER A 60 -4.98 3.67 1.03
N LEU A 61 -4.34 4.45 1.91
CA LEU A 61 -3.17 4.02 2.68
C LEU A 61 -3.52 2.87 3.64
N ILE A 62 -4.57 3.05 4.44
CA ILE A 62 -5.06 2.03 5.37
C ILE A 62 -5.44 0.76 4.59
N SER A 63 -6.12 0.95 3.46
CA SER A 63 -6.55 -0.16 2.62
C SER A 63 -5.38 -0.96 2.05
N ALA A 64 -4.32 -0.31 1.61
CA ALA A 64 -3.14 -0.99 1.08
C ALA A 64 -2.21 -1.55 2.17
N SER A 65 -2.27 -1.03 3.39
CA SER A 65 -1.50 -1.57 4.52
C SER A 65 -2.12 -2.83 5.14
N SER A 66 -3.38 -3.12 4.81
CA SER A 66 -4.16 -4.20 5.40
C SER A 66 -4.03 -5.47 4.55
N ILE A 67 -3.09 -6.36 4.93
CA ILE A 67 -2.80 -7.62 4.22
C ILE A 67 -4.00 -8.59 4.19
N PHE A 68 -4.97 -8.45 5.12
CA PHE A 68 -6.04 -9.45 5.33
C PHE A 68 -7.46 -8.91 5.32
N ILE A 69 -7.65 -7.59 5.26
CA ILE A 69 -8.99 -6.99 5.29
C ILE A 69 -9.28 -6.44 3.90
N PRO A 70 -10.37 -6.84 3.23
CA PRO A 70 -10.85 -6.17 2.03
C PRO A 70 -11.38 -4.78 2.42
N VAL A 71 -10.47 -3.86 2.69
CA VAL A 71 -10.80 -2.46 3.00
C VAL A 71 -11.20 -1.78 1.69
N PRO A 72 -12.23 -0.91 1.70
CA PRO A 72 -12.76 -0.28 0.50
C PRO A 72 -11.87 0.88 -0.01
N GLY A 73 -10.58 0.64 -0.26
CA GLY A 73 -9.70 1.63 -0.89
C GLY A 73 -10.20 2.07 -2.28
N ILE A 74 -10.77 1.12 -3.03
CA ILE A 74 -11.47 1.37 -4.30
C ILE A 74 -12.70 2.26 -4.06
N GLY A 75 -13.45 2.01 -2.98
CA GLY A 75 -14.64 2.79 -2.62
C GLY A 75 -14.31 4.24 -2.34
N ALA A 76 -13.21 4.52 -1.64
CA ALA A 76 -12.78 5.90 -1.38
C ALA A 76 -12.39 6.66 -2.66
N VAL A 77 -11.68 6.01 -3.58
CA VAL A 77 -11.37 6.60 -4.90
C VAL A 77 -12.66 6.88 -5.68
N CYS A 78 -13.59 5.93 -5.67
CA CYS A 78 -14.84 6.02 -6.42
C CYS A 78 -15.76 7.11 -5.87
N VAL A 79 -15.97 7.15 -4.55
CA VAL A 79 -16.76 8.20 -3.87
C VAL A 79 -16.10 9.57 -4.01
N GLY A 80 -14.78 9.65 -3.88
CA GLY A 80 -14.04 10.89 -4.09
C GLY A 80 -14.18 11.44 -5.51
N SER A 81 -14.45 10.57 -6.49
CA SER A 81 -14.60 10.96 -7.90
C SER A 81 -16.01 11.42 -8.26
N LEU A 82 -16.91 11.61 -7.29
CA LEU A 82 -18.23 12.18 -7.58
C LEU A 82 -18.10 13.62 -8.09
N PRO A 83 -18.80 13.99 -9.19
CA PRO A 83 -18.81 15.37 -9.69
C PRO A 83 -19.27 16.40 -8.63
N SER A 84 -20.15 15.99 -7.72
CA SER A 84 -20.66 16.84 -6.64
C SER A 84 -19.60 17.29 -5.63
N LEU A 85 -18.45 16.61 -5.56
CA LEU A 85 -17.34 16.98 -4.68
C LEU A 85 -16.36 17.97 -5.34
N GLY A 86 -16.45 18.20 -6.65
CA GLY A 86 -15.57 19.11 -7.38
C GLY A 86 -14.09 18.68 -7.44
N LEU A 87 -13.76 17.47 -7.00
CA LEU A 87 -12.39 16.96 -6.97
C LEU A 87 -11.93 16.53 -8.37
N ASN A 88 -10.72 16.94 -8.75
CA ASN A 88 -10.12 16.53 -10.01
C ASN A 88 -9.77 15.01 -10.00
N PRO A 89 -10.35 14.19 -10.89
CA PRO A 89 -10.13 12.73 -10.92
C PRO A 89 -8.68 12.34 -11.19
N LEU A 90 -7.92 13.17 -11.91
CA LEU A 90 -6.50 12.96 -12.14
C LEU A 90 -5.71 13.03 -10.82
N LEU A 91 -5.99 14.05 -10.00
CA LEU A 91 -5.34 14.21 -8.68
C LEU A 91 -5.74 13.10 -7.72
N ILE A 92 -7.00 12.67 -7.75
CA ILE A 92 -7.48 11.51 -6.97
C ILE A 92 -6.65 10.28 -7.29
N GLY A 93 -6.49 9.96 -8.58
CA GLY A 93 -5.74 8.78 -9.02
C GLY A 93 -4.27 8.81 -8.57
N LEU A 94 -3.61 9.96 -8.67
CA LEU A 94 -2.22 10.13 -8.22
C LEU A 94 -2.07 10.04 -6.70
N ILE A 95 -2.97 10.68 -5.94
CA ILE A 95 -2.93 10.69 -4.47
C ILE A 95 -3.20 9.28 -3.92
N ALA A 96 -4.21 8.60 -4.46
CA ALA A 96 -4.49 7.21 -4.12
C ALA A 96 -3.33 6.29 -4.52
N GLY A 97 -2.73 6.49 -5.70
CA GLY A 97 -1.56 5.75 -6.14
C GLY A 97 -0.35 5.91 -5.20
N LEU A 98 -0.08 7.14 -4.74
CA LEU A 98 0.94 7.41 -3.72
C LEU A 98 0.62 6.70 -2.40
N ALA A 99 -0.59 6.89 -1.88
CA ALA A 99 -1.05 6.28 -0.63
C ALA A 99 -0.92 4.74 -0.68
N GLU A 100 -1.44 4.11 -1.74
CA GLU A 100 -1.34 2.66 -1.91
C GLU A 100 0.12 2.21 -2.00
N SER A 101 0.96 2.89 -2.78
CA SER A 101 2.38 2.52 -2.92
C SER A 101 3.13 2.55 -1.58
N ILE A 102 2.78 3.48 -0.68
CA ILE A 102 3.35 3.58 0.67
C ILE A 102 2.80 2.46 1.55
N GLY A 103 1.50 2.18 1.49
CA GLY A 103 0.87 1.11 2.26
C GLY A 103 1.47 -0.26 1.94
N GLU A 104 1.70 -0.54 0.67
CA GLU A 104 2.27 -1.80 0.15
C GLU A 104 3.73 -2.05 0.57
N LEU A 105 4.43 -1.02 1.04
CA LEU A 105 5.77 -1.21 1.63
C LEU A 105 5.71 -2.13 2.85
N THR A 106 4.59 -2.17 3.57
CA THR A 106 4.37 -3.12 4.67
C THR A 106 4.64 -4.56 4.25
N GLY A 107 4.07 -5.02 3.13
CA GLY A 107 4.34 -6.33 2.55
C GLY A 107 5.82 -6.51 2.19
N TYR A 108 6.43 -5.53 1.52
CA TYR A 108 7.85 -5.57 1.15
C TYR A 108 8.78 -5.73 2.37
N PHE A 109 8.61 -4.93 3.41
CA PHE A 109 9.49 -5.03 4.59
C PHE A 109 9.19 -6.25 5.45
N THR A 110 7.93 -6.72 5.46
CA THR A 110 7.56 -8.01 6.05
C THR A 110 8.35 -9.13 5.39
N GLY A 111 8.28 -9.22 4.06
CA GLY A 111 9.05 -10.20 3.29
C GLY A 111 10.56 -10.11 3.51
N ARG A 112 11.10 -8.88 3.62
CA ARG A 112 12.52 -8.65 3.89
C ARG A 112 12.94 -9.11 5.29
N SER A 113 12.07 -8.99 6.28
CA SER A 113 12.32 -9.42 7.66
C SER A 113 12.33 -10.95 7.78
N PHE A 114 11.48 -11.64 6.99
CA PHE A 114 11.38 -13.10 7.00
C PHE A 114 12.29 -13.80 5.97
N SER A 115 13.25 -13.09 5.35
CA SER A 115 14.02 -13.63 4.22
C SER A 115 14.90 -14.87 4.54
N GLY A 116 15.14 -15.16 5.83
CA GLY A 116 16.00 -16.25 6.29
C GLY A 116 15.29 -17.50 6.82
N SER A 117 13.96 -17.51 6.96
CA SER A 117 13.24 -18.60 7.67
C SER A 117 12.39 -19.52 6.78
N PHE A 118 12.38 -19.30 5.46
CA PHE A 118 11.59 -20.13 4.54
C PHE A 118 12.42 -21.29 3.96
N LYS A 119 11.96 -22.53 4.18
CA LYS A 119 12.48 -23.74 3.51
C LYS A 119 12.58 -23.52 2.00
N GLU A 120 13.71 -23.91 1.40
CA GLU A 120 13.91 -23.86 -0.03
C GLU A 120 12.99 -24.87 -0.73
N ASN A 121 12.00 -24.37 -1.46
CA ASN A 121 11.11 -25.18 -2.30
C ASN A 121 11.30 -24.81 -3.78
N ARG A 122 11.04 -25.75 -4.70
CA ARG A 122 11.17 -25.55 -6.16
C ARG A 122 10.41 -24.31 -6.67
N LEU A 123 9.21 -24.07 -6.13
CA LEU A 123 8.39 -22.89 -6.42
C LEU A 123 9.09 -21.57 -6.06
N LYS A 124 9.79 -21.53 -4.93
CA LYS A 124 10.53 -20.35 -4.47
C LYS A 124 11.66 -20.02 -5.45
N ASN A 125 12.50 -21.00 -5.80
CA ASN A 125 13.59 -20.78 -6.76
C ASN A 125 13.09 -20.35 -8.15
N TYR A 126 11.97 -20.90 -8.62
CA TYR A 126 11.35 -20.47 -9.87
C TYR A 126 10.90 -19.00 -9.83
N LEU A 127 10.16 -18.62 -8.78
CA LEU A 127 9.68 -17.24 -8.59
C LEU A 127 10.85 -16.26 -8.45
N TYR A 128 11.90 -16.63 -7.73
CA TYR A 128 13.10 -15.81 -7.55
C TYR A 128 13.81 -15.55 -8.88
N LYS A 129 14.02 -16.60 -9.70
CA LYS A 129 14.62 -16.43 -11.04
C LYS A 129 13.77 -15.51 -11.92
N LYS A 130 12.45 -15.70 -11.89
CA LYS A 130 11.51 -14.90 -12.70
C LYS A 130 11.47 -13.44 -12.26
N MET A 131 11.47 -13.16 -10.95
CA MET A 131 11.54 -11.80 -10.42
C MET A 131 12.90 -11.14 -10.58
N LYS A 132 14.00 -11.90 -10.58
CA LYS A 132 15.33 -11.35 -10.85
C LYS A 132 15.47 -10.91 -12.31
N LYS A 133 14.84 -11.63 -13.24
CA LYS A 133 14.85 -11.31 -14.67
C LYS A 133 13.80 -10.26 -15.07
N ASN A 134 12.58 -10.40 -14.57
CA ASN A 134 11.39 -9.64 -15.02
C ASN A 134 10.67 -8.93 -13.86
N GLY A 135 11.36 -8.63 -12.75
CA GLY A 135 10.72 -8.06 -11.54
C GLY A 135 9.90 -6.81 -11.81
N PHE A 136 10.41 -5.91 -12.67
CA PHE A 136 9.68 -4.71 -13.10
C PHE A 136 8.29 -5.06 -13.67
N ILE A 137 8.23 -5.99 -14.62
CA ILE A 137 6.99 -6.39 -15.31
C ILE A 137 6.03 -7.07 -14.32
N ILE A 138 6.56 -7.95 -13.48
CA ILE A 138 5.75 -8.70 -12.50
C ILE A 138 5.12 -7.75 -11.47
N ILE A 139 5.90 -6.81 -10.94
CA ILE A 139 5.41 -5.80 -10.00
C ILE A 139 4.40 -4.88 -10.69
N PHE A 140 4.72 -4.44 -11.92
CA PHE A 140 3.89 -3.49 -12.65
C PHE A 140 2.50 -4.07 -12.95
N PHE A 141 2.44 -5.20 -13.65
CA PHE A 141 1.16 -5.83 -13.99
C PHE A 141 0.48 -6.46 -12.77
N GLY A 142 1.26 -7.03 -11.85
CA GLY A 142 0.73 -7.65 -10.65
C GLY A 142 0.05 -6.66 -9.68
N SER A 143 0.46 -5.39 -9.67
CA SER A 143 -0.15 -4.35 -8.81
C SER A 143 -1.36 -3.67 -9.42
N ILE A 144 -1.55 -3.77 -10.73
CA ILE A 144 -2.75 -3.26 -11.42
C ILE A 144 -3.98 -4.09 -11.02
N PHE A 145 -3.81 -5.41 -10.86
CA PHE A 145 -4.90 -6.29 -10.42
C PHE A 145 -5.17 -6.17 -8.91
N PRO A 146 -6.45 -6.15 -8.47
CA PRO A 146 -6.82 -5.86 -7.09
C PRO A 146 -6.28 -6.90 -6.07
N ASN A 147 -5.47 -6.39 -5.13
CA ASN A 147 -5.41 -6.48 -3.65
C ASN A 147 -5.50 -7.76 -2.79
N PRO A 148 -5.43 -9.00 -3.31
CA PRO A 148 -4.76 -10.07 -2.52
C PRO A 148 -3.53 -10.64 -3.22
N PHE A 149 -3.50 -10.57 -4.56
CA PHE A 149 -2.41 -11.12 -5.35
C PHE A 149 -1.13 -10.30 -5.19
N PHE A 150 -1.26 -8.99 -5.05
CA PHE A 150 -0.10 -8.11 -4.93
C PHE A 150 0.58 -8.20 -3.56
N ASP A 151 -0.14 -8.43 -2.46
CA ASP A 151 0.46 -8.60 -1.13
C ASP A 151 1.53 -9.71 -1.13
N ILE A 152 1.25 -10.81 -1.84
CA ILE A 152 2.20 -11.92 -2.04
C ILE A 152 3.42 -11.44 -2.84
N ILE A 153 3.22 -10.68 -3.91
CA ILE A 153 4.30 -10.13 -4.74
C ILE A 153 5.17 -9.17 -3.93
N GLY A 154 4.57 -8.32 -3.09
CA GLY A 154 5.26 -7.42 -2.17
C GLY A 154 6.15 -8.19 -1.21
N ILE A 155 5.62 -9.20 -0.53
CA ILE A 155 6.37 -10.07 0.39
C ILE A 155 7.51 -10.79 -0.34
N ILE A 156 7.27 -11.39 -1.50
CA ILE A 156 8.33 -12.05 -2.27
C ILE A 156 9.40 -11.03 -2.68
N SER A 157 9.01 -9.80 -3.05
CA SER A 157 9.93 -8.73 -3.48
C SER A 157 10.85 -8.30 -2.36
N GLY A 158 10.30 -8.22 -1.14
CA GLY A 158 11.03 -8.02 0.09
C GLY A 158 12.03 -9.13 0.38
N ASN A 159 11.57 -10.37 0.28
CA ASN A 159 12.36 -11.56 0.60
C ASN A 159 13.58 -11.70 -0.32
N ILE A 160 13.41 -11.42 -1.62
CA ILE A 160 14.52 -11.44 -2.60
C ILE A 160 15.40 -10.18 -2.54
N LYS A 161 15.09 -9.23 -1.64
CA LYS A 161 15.76 -7.93 -1.52
C LYS A 161 15.75 -7.12 -2.83
N TYR A 162 14.65 -7.16 -3.58
CA TYR A 162 14.50 -6.37 -4.81
C TYR A 162 14.75 -4.88 -4.50
N PRO A 163 15.47 -4.11 -5.32
CA PRO A 163 15.85 -2.73 -5.01
C PRO A 163 14.62 -1.85 -4.71
N ILE A 164 14.54 -1.34 -3.47
CA ILE A 164 13.36 -0.63 -2.94
C ILE A 164 12.99 0.62 -3.76
N ARG A 165 13.98 1.35 -4.29
CA ARG A 165 13.73 2.52 -5.14
C ARG A 165 12.98 2.13 -6.41
N LYS A 166 13.41 1.04 -7.06
CA LYS A 166 12.72 0.52 -8.25
C LYS A 166 11.34 -0.02 -7.91
N PHE A 167 11.21 -0.67 -6.75
CA PHE A 167 9.92 -1.18 -6.26
C PHE A 167 8.90 -0.05 -6.11
N ILE A 168 9.24 1.01 -5.37
CA ILE A 168 8.35 2.16 -5.10
C ILE A 168 7.97 2.87 -6.39
N VAL A 169 8.92 3.16 -7.28
CA VAL A 169 8.65 3.88 -8.53
C VAL A 169 7.67 3.08 -9.40
N VAL A 170 7.93 1.78 -9.58
CA VAL A 170 7.04 0.91 -10.37
C VAL A 170 5.66 0.84 -9.75
N LEU A 171 5.58 0.57 -8.45
CA LEU A 171 4.34 0.52 -7.69
C LEU A 171 3.53 1.81 -7.83
N PHE A 172 4.18 2.95 -7.66
CA PHE A 172 3.51 4.25 -7.74
C PHE A 172 2.84 4.44 -9.11
N PHE A 173 3.56 4.18 -10.21
CA PHE A 173 2.97 4.31 -11.54
C PHE A 173 1.84 3.31 -11.78
N SER A 174 2.03 2.05 -11.41
CA SER A 174 1.01 1.02 -11.59
C SER A 174 -0.26 1.28 -10.76
N LYS A 175 -0.10 1.64 -9.49
CA LYS A 175 -1.22 1.97 -8.60
C LYS A 175 -1.89 3.28 -9.02
N SER A 176 -1.13 4.26 -9.51
CA SER A 176 -1.72 5.48 -10.08
C SER A 176 -2.55 5.18 -11.31
N ILE A 177 -2.07 4.34 -12.24
CA ILE A 177 -2.84 3.92 -13.42
C ILE A 177 -4.12 3.19 -13.00
N LYS A 178 -4.03 2.22 -12.08
CA LYS A 178 -5.19 1.53 -11.51
C LYS A 178 -6.20 2.52 -10.94
N SER A 179 -5.75 3.44 -10.08
CA SER A 179 -6.62 4.40 -9.41
C SER A 179 -7.19 5.45 -10.37
N LEU A 180 -6.45 5.85 -11.42
CA LEU A 180 -6.96 6.71 -12.49
C LEU A 180 -8.08 6.01 -13.26
N ILE A 181 -7.88 4.76 -13.67
CA ILE A 181 -8.92 3.97 -14.36
C ILE A 181 -10.18 3.91 -13.51
N ILE A 182 -10.04 3.61 -12.21
CA ILE A 182 -11.18 3.55 -11.28
C ILE A 182 -11.83 4.94 -11.16
N SER A 183 -11.04 5.99 -10.95
CA SER A 183 -11.55 7.35 -10.76
C SER A 183 -12.35 7.85 -11.96
N TYR A 184 -11.81 7.72 -13.17
CA TYR A 184 -12.53 8.11 -14.40
C TYR A 184 -13.74 7.22 -14.68
N SER A 185 -13.63 5.90 -14.43
CA SER A 185 -14.76 4.99 -14.61
C SER A 185 -15.92 5.33 -13.66
N CYS A 186 -15.60 5.67 -12.41
CA CYS A 186 -16.60 6.09 -11.42
C CYS A 186 -17.17 7.47 -11.76
N TYR A 187 -16.33 8.43 -12.17
CA TYR A 187 -16.78 9.77 -12.58
C TYR A 187 -17.83 9.68 -13.71
N SER A 188 -17.51 9.00 -14.81
CA SER A 188 -18.42 8.88 -15.95
C SER A 188 -19.59 7.92 -15.68
N GLY A 189 -19.35 6.82 -14.96
CA GLY A 189 -20.39 5.83 -14.66
C GLY A 189 -21.46 6.36 -13.70
N LEU A 190 -21.05 7.12 -12.68
CA LEU A 190 -21.98 7.68 -11.70
C LEU A 190 -22.83 8.81 -12.29
N GLU A 191 -22.30 9.63 -13.19
CA GLU A 191 -23.10 10.63 -13.91
C GLU A 191 -24.28 9.99 -14.65
N ILE A 192 -24.04 8.86 -15.32
CA ILE A 192 -25.07 8.12 -16.06
C ILE A 192 -26.15 7.58 -15.12
N VAL A 193 -25.74 6.99 -13.98
CA VAL A 193 -26.68 6.41 -13.02
C VAL A 193 -27.51 7.48 -12.32
N ILE A 194 -26.89 8.58 -11.89
CA ILE A 194 -27.58 9.69 -11.22
C ILE A 194 -28.53 10.41 -12.19
N GLY A 195 -28.14 10.54 -13.47
CA GLY A 195 -29.00 11.10 -14.51
C GLY A 195 -30.23 10.24 -14.83
N TRP A 196 -30.21 8.94 -14.53
CA TRP A 196 -31.35 8.04 -14.74
C TRP A 196 -32.42 8.16 -13.65
N PHE A 197 -32.05 8.64 -12.46
CA PHE A 197 -32.95 8.82 -11.31
C PHE A 197 -33.49 10.25 -11.16
N ARG A 198 -33.10 11.17 -12.05
CA ARG A 198 -33.56 12.56 -12.07
C ARG A 198 -34.51 12.80 -13.23
#